data_AF-A0A970GPH4-F1
#
_entry.id   AF-A0A970GPH4-F1
#
_cell.length_a   1.000
_cell.length_b   1.000
_cell.length_c   1.000
_cell.angle_alpha   90.00
_cell.angle_beta   90.00
_cell.angle_gamma   90.00
#
_symmetry.space_group_name_H-M   'P 1'
#
loop_
_entity.id
_entity.type
_entity.pdbx_description
1 polymer ?
#
loop_
_entity_poly.entity_id
_entity_poly.type
_entity_poly.pdbx_seq_one_letter_code
_entity_poly.pdbx_strand_id
1 'polypeptide(L)' 'HVHCIIENCQWWAEPDLCIAEKLLVVSDELARELPGEIDVEQTNQIVEEKGLSTITECYQSCCKTFVPRDVYLAGKA' A
#
# COMPACT_ATOMS: atom_id res chain seq x y z
N HIS A 1 0.07 5.43 15.27
CA HIS A 1 -0.14 4.00 14.94
C HIS A 1 -1.04 3.90 13.74
N VAL A 2 -0.69 3.06 12.76
CA VAL A 2 -1.53 2.77 11.60
C VAL A 2 -2.23 1.45 11.90
N HIS A 3 -3.55 1.45 11.88
CA HIS A 3 -4.31 0.23 12.09
C HIS A 3 -4.52 -0.49 10.75
N CYS A 4 -4.37 -1.81 10.78
CA CYS A 4 -4.67 -2.67 9.65
C CYS A 4 -5.42 -3.89 10.19
N ILE A 5 -6.60 -4.15 9.64
CA ILE A 5 -7.43 -5.31 9.98
C ILE A 5 -7.34 -6.40 8.90
N ILE A 6 -6.45 -6.21 7.93
CA ILE A 6 -6.24 -7.14 6.83
C ILE A 6 -5.16 -8.13 7.27
N GLU A 7 -5.57 -9.19 7.95
CA GLU A 7 -4.69 -10.17 8.61
C GLU A 7 -3.68 -10.82 7.65
N ASN A 8 -4.05 -11.00 6.37
CA ASN A 8 -3.17 -11.57 5.36
C ASN A 8 -2.16 -10.57 4.76
N CYS A 9 -2.11 -9.33 5.24
CA CYS A 9 -1.06 -8.38 4.86
C CYS A 9 0.30 -8.83 5.44
N GLN A 10 1.35 -8.72 4.64
CA GLN A 10 2.73 -8.95 5.07
C GLN A 10 3.11 -8.09 6.28
N TRP A 11 2.58 -6.86 6.33
CA TRP A 11 2.90 -5.87 7.35
C TRP A 11 1.91 -5.85 8.50
N TRP A 12 0.99 -6.81 8.59
CA TRP A 12 0.05 -6.89 9.70
C TRP A 12 0.72 -7.51 10.94
N ALA A 13 0.40 -6.95 12.11
CA ALA A 13 0.77 -7.48 13.42
C ALA A 13 -0.41 -7.36 14.40
N GLU A 14 -0.47 -8.27 15.37
CA GLU A 14 -1.49 -8.23 16.42
C GLU A 14 -1.42 -6.93 17.26
N PRO A 15 -2.57 -6.40 17.73
CA PRO A 15 -3.91 -6.94 17.51
C PRO A 15 -4.55 -6.52 16.19
N ASP A 16 -4.13 -5.40 15.57
CA ASP A 16 -4.68 -4.86 14.31
C ASP A 16 -3.79 -3.71 13.82
N LEU A 17 -2.49 -3.97 13.69
CA LEU A 17 -1.47 -2.94 13.42
C LEU A 17 -0.79 -3.17 12.07
N CYS A 18 -0.60 -2.08 11.33
CA CYS A 18 0.37 -2.05 10.24
C CYS A 18 1.74 -1.68 10.81
N ILE A 19 2.73 -2.54 10.60
CA ILE A 19 4.13 -2.32 10.99
C ILE A 19 5.03 -1.92 9.82
N ALA A 20 4.45 -1.57 8.67
CA ALA A 20 5.22 -1.04 7.54
C ALA A 20 5.90 0.28 7.95
N GLU A 21 7.17 0.45 7.57
CA GLU A 21 7.92 1.68 7.84
C GLU A 21 7.32 2.90 7.13
N LYS A 22 6.82 2.68 5.91
CA LYS A 22 6.10 3.69 5.13
C LYS A 22 4.83 3.10 4.51
N LEU A 23 3.84 3.98 4.32
CA LEU A 23 2.53 3.63 3.79
C LEU A 23 2.25 4.47 2.54
N LEU A 24 1.81 3.82 1.47
CA LEU A 24 1.30 4.45 0.27
C LEU A 24 -0.19 4.16 0.13
N VAL A 25 -1.00 5.21 0.21
CA VAL A 25 -2.44 5.18 -0.05
C VAL A 25 -2.69 5.99 -1.31
N VAL A 26 -3.37 5.39 -2.28
CA VAL A 26 -3.63 5.98 -3.59
C VAL A 26 -5.05 5.65 -4.04
N SER A 27 -5.51 6.27 -5.13
CA SER A 27 -6.76 5.84 -5.76
C SER A 27 -6.66 4.42 -6.31
N ASP A 28 -7.80 3.73 -6.37
CA ASP A 28 -7.89 2.40 -6.97
C ASP A 28 -7.40 2.37 -8.43
N GLU A 29 -7.59 3.46 -9.17
CA GLU A 29 -7.11 3.61 -10.54
C GLU A 29 -5.58 3.62 -10.59
N LEU A 30 -4.94 4.49 -9.80
CA LEU A 30 -3.49 4.60 -9.77
C LEU A 30 -2.83 3.32 -9.25
N ALA A 31 -3.44 2.65 -8.26
CA ALA A 31 -2.93 1.39 -7.73
C ALA A 31 -2.81 0.27 -8.77
N ARG A 32 -3.66 0.28 -9.81
CA ARG A 32 -3.62 -0.70 -10.92
C ARG A 32 -2.50 -0.41 -11.93
N GLU A 33 -2.06 0.84 -12.01
CA GLU A 33 -0.96 1.26 -12.91
C GLU A 33 0.42 1.05 -12.29
N LEU A 34 0.49 1.11 -10.95
CA LEU A 34 1.75 0.98 -10.23
C LEU A 34 2.20 -0.49 -10.12
N PRO A 35 3.52 -0.76 -10.16
CA PRO A 35 4.07 -2.11 -10.02
C PRO A 35 3.66 -2.77 -8.68
N GLY A 36 3.71 -4.11 -8.63
CA GLY A 36 3.30 -4.93 -7.48
C GLY A 36 4.00 -4.52 -6.18
N GLU A 37 5.33 -4.61 -6.19
CA GLU A 37 6.22 -4.13 -5.14
C GLU A 37 6.54 -2.65 -5.33
N ILE A 38 6.30 -1.85 -4.29
CA ILE A 38 6.71 -0.46 -4.22
C ILE A 38 7.50 -0.29 -2.95
N ASP A 39 8.77 0.06 -3.10
CA ASP A 39 9.62 0.34 -1.96
C ASP A 39 9.42 1.79 -1.43
N VAL A 40 10.12 2.03 -0.33
CA VAL A 40 10.13 3.27 0.43
C VAL A 40 10.63 4.47 -0.40
N GLU A 41 11.61 4.29 -1.28
CA GLU A 41 12.19 5.36 -2.11
C GLU A 41 11.28 5.67 -3.30
N GLN A 42 10.71 4.64 -3.91
CA GLN A 42 9.77 4.74 -5.03
C GLN A 42 8.50 5.52 -4.64
N THR A 43 8.07 5.43 -3.38
CA THR A 43 6.89 6.15 -2.88
C THR A 43 7.00 7.67 -3.07
N ASN A 44 8.17 8.26 -2.79
CA ASN A 44 8.36 9.71 -2.96
C ASN A 44 8.36 10.10 -4.45
N GLN A 45 9.03 9.29 -5.30
CA GLN A 45 9.06 9.52 -6.74
C GLN A 45 7.67 9.45 -7.37
N ILE A 46 6.83 8.50 -6.93
CA ILE A 46 5.45 8.37 -7.43
C ILE A 46 4.66 9.65 -7.18
N VAL A 47 4.80 10.30 -6.02
CA VAL A 47 4.11 11.56 -5.72
C VAL A 47 4.60 12.69 -6.62
N GLU A 48 5.90 12.76 -6.88
CA GLU A 48 6.49 13.77 -7.77
C GLU A 48 6.05 13.58 -9.23
N GLU A 49 5.95 12.34 -9.71
CA GLU A 49 5.61 12.02 -11.10
C GLU A 49 4.11 12.03 -11.39
N LYS A 50 3.31 11.46 -10.49
CA LYS A 50 1.86 11.26 -10.71
C LYS A 50 1.01 12.38 -10.11
N GLY A 51 1.59 13.20 -9.23
CA GLY A 51 0.88 14.25 -8.52
C GLY A 51 -0.09 13.72 -7.46
N LEU A 52 -0.94 14.62 -6.94
CA LEU A 52 -1.94 14.29 -5.93
C LEU A 52 -3.21 13.69 -6.55
N SER A 53 -3.79 12.70 -5.86
CA SER A 53 -5.07 12.12 -6.26
C SER A 53 -6.22 13.12 -6.16
N THR A 54 -7.20 13.02 -7.06
CA THR A 54 -8.40 13.87 -7.10
C THR A 54 -9.62 13.25 -6.41
N ILE A 55 -9.48 12.06 -5.82
CA ILE A 55 -10.57 11.36 -5.13
C ILE A 55 -11.03 12.14 -3.89
N THR A 56 -12.31 12.01 -3.55
CA THR A 56 -12.92 12.75 -2.44
C THR A 56 -13.54 11.85 -1.38
N GLU A 57 -13.70 10.55 -1.68
CA GLU A 57 -14.33 9.58 -0.80
C GLU A 57 -13.37 8.45 -0.42
N CYS A 58 -13.46 7.96 0.82
CA CYS A 58 -12.52 6.96 1.33
C CYS A 58 -12.54 5.63 0.55
N TYR A 59 -13.70 5.20 0.06
CA TYR A 59 -13.86 3.96 -0.70
C TYR A 59 -13.33 4.04 -2.14
N GLN A 60 -12.82 5.20 -2.56
CA GLN A 60 -12.11 5.38 -3.83
C GLN A 60 -10.59 5.21 -3.68
N SER A 61 -10.14 4.92 -2.46
CA SER A 61 -8.73 4.72 -2.11
C SER A 61 -8.44 3.29 -1.68
N CYS A 62 -7.20 2.86 -1.92
CA CYS A 62 -6.66 1.61 -1.42
C CYS A 62 -5.24 1.79 -0.86
N CYS A 63 -4.84 0.87 0.01
CA CYS A 63 -3.49 0.77 0.53
C CYS A 63 -2.64 -0.01 -0.48
N LYS A 64 -1.76 0.66 -1.22
CA LYS A 64 -0.85 0.00 -2.16
C LYS A 64 0.28 -0.77 -1.45
N THR A 65 0.61 -0.36 -0.23
CA THR A 65 1.55 -1.09 0.64
C THR A 65 1.03 -2.47 1.05
N PHE A 66 -0.27 -2.75 0.90
CA PHE A 66 -0.80 -4.09 1.12
C PHE A 66 -0.20 -5.08 0.12
N VAL A 67 0.54 -6.05 0.65
CA VAL A 67 1.02 -7.21 -0.09
C VAL A 67 0.52 -8.45 0.64
N PRO A 68 -0.17 -9.39 -0.04
CA PRO A 68 -0.51 -10.68 0.54
C PRO A 68 0.76 -11.39 1.05
N ARG A 69 0.73 -11.85 2.30
CA ARG A 69 1.89 -12.47 2.98
C ARG A 69 2.43 -13.67 2.20
N ASP A 70 1.56 -14.49 1.63
CA ASP A 70 1.93 -15.65 0.81
C ASP A 70 2.64 -15.24 -0.49
N VAL A 71 2.18 -14.18 -1.15
CA VAL A 71 2.82 -13.61 -2.35
C VAL A 71 4.21 -13.06 -2.02
N TYR A 72 4.33 -12.33 -0.91
CA TYR A 72 5.61 -11.80 -0.43
C TYR A 72 6.61 -12.92 -0.11
N LEU A 73 6.21 -13.92 0.67
CA LEU A 73 7.06 -15.06 1.04
C LEU A 73 7.47 -15.90 -0.18
N ALA A 74 6.65 -15.92 -1.24
CA ALA A 74 6.97 -16.59 -2.49
C ALA A 74 7.98 -15.83 -3.38
N GLY A 75 8.36 -14.60 -3.01
CA GLY A 75 9.21 -13.73 -3.84
C GLY A 75 8.52 -13.30 -5.14
N LYS A 76 7.19 -13.19 -5.11
CA LYS A 76 6.33 -12.83 -6.26
C LYS A 76 5.63 -11.49 -6.07
N ALA A 77 6.00 -10.76 -5.02
CA ALA A 77 5.52 -9.41 -4.76
C ALA A 77 6.00 -8.45 -5.85
#